data_AF-L0JWB1-F1
#
_entry.id   AF-L0JWB1-F1
#
_cell.length_a   1.000
_cell.length_b   1.000
_cell.length_c   1.000
_cell.angle_alpha   90.00
_cell.angle_beta   90.00
_cell.angle_gamma   90.00
#
_symmetry.space_group_name_H-M   'P 1'
#
loop_
_entity.id
_entity.type
_entity.pdbx_description
1 polymer ?
#
loop_
_entity_poly.entity_id
_entity_poly.type
_entity_poly.pdbx_seq_one_letter_code
_entity_poly.pdbx_strand_id
1 'polypeptide(L)' 'MNAWCPACGDCLGELIEKNRDADGVTAAFECPDCSHEWKVSL' A
#
# COMPACT_ATOMS: atom_id res chain seq x y z
N MET A 1 2.35 -2.33 9.62
CA MET A 1 1.78 -1.05 9.14
C MET A 1 0.51 -1.39 8.39
N ASN A 2 -0.61 -0.78 8.77
CA ASN A 2 -1.88 -0.95 8.08
C ASN A 2 -2.14 0.36 7.34
N ALA A 3 -2.06 0.35 6.01
CA ALA A 3 -2.28 1.54 5.19
C ALA A 3 -3.76 1.63 4.83
N TRP A 4 -4.41 2.72 5.23
CA TRP A 4 -5.78 3.02 4.81
C TRP A 4 -5.76 3.51 3.37
N CYS A 5 -6.72 3.05 2.56
CA CYS A 5 -6.83 3.50 1.18
C CYS A 5 -7.16 4.99 1.12
N PRO A 6 -6.33 5.84 0.50
CA PRO A 6 -6.60 7.27 0.40
C PRO A 6 -7.78 7.60 -0.53
N ALA A 7 -8.19 6.65 -1.38
CA ALA A 7 -9.31 6.84 -2.30
C ALA A 7 -10.67 6.53 -1.64
N CYS A 8 -10.77 5.42 -0.92
CA CYS A 8 -12.04 4.96 -0.34
C CYS A 8 -12.19 5.38 1.13
N GLY A 9 -11.08 5.51 1.86
CA GLY A 9 -11.09 5.82 3.29
C GLY A 9 -11.68 4.73 4.19
N ASP A 10 -12.28 3.67 3.65
CA ASP A 10 -13.02 2.66 4.42
C ASP A 10 -12.35 1.27 4.40
N CYS A 11 -11.33 1.09 3.57
CA CYS A 11 -10.65 -0.19 3.40
C CYS A 11 -9.16 -0.11 3.72
N LEU A 12 -8.66 -1.18 4.32
CA LEU A 12 -7.23 -1.42 4.47
C LEU A 12 -6.70 -1.96 3.16
N GLY A 13 -5.67 -1.31 2.62
CA GLY A 13 -4.96 -1.83 1.46
C GLY A 13 -4.30 -3.16 1.78
N GLU A 14 -4.44 -4.14 0.90
CA GLU A 14 -3.70 -5.38 0.95
C GLU A 14 -2.30 -5.16 0.42
N LEU A 15 -1.29 -5.68 1.13
CA LEU A 15 0.10 -5.60 0.70
C LEU A 15 0.30 -6.55 -0.49
N ILE A 16 0.37 -5.99 -1.68
CA ILE A 16 0.64 -6.74 -2.91
C ILE A 16 2.13 -6.90 -3.17
N GLU A 17 2.94 -5.90 -2.85
CA GLU A 17 4.38 -5.97 -3.06
C GLU A 17 5.14 -5.32 -1.92
N LYS A 18 6.27 -5.91 -1.54
CA LYS A 18 7.22 -5.28 -0.63
C LYS A 18 8.61 -5.41 -1.20
N ASN A 19 9.14 -4.29 -1.68
CA ASN A 19 10.52 -4.17 -2.12
C ASN A 19 11.39 -3.62 -1.00
N ARG A 20 12.62 -4.13 -0.92
CA ARG A 20 13.64 -3.62 -0.01
C ARG A 20 14.89 -3.39 -0.83
N ASP A 21 15.21 -2.12 -0.98
CA ASP A 21 16.33 -1.63 -1.75
C ASP A 21 17.33 -0.92 -0.82
N ALA A 22 18.45 -0.47 -1.38
CA ALA A 22 19.50 0.20 -0.61
C ALA A 22 19.02 1.55 -0.02
N ASP A 23 17.96 2.14 -0.58
CA ASP A 23 17.40 3.44 -0.21
C ASP A 23 16.30 3.33 0.86
N GLY A 24 15.67 2.17 1.02
CA GLY A 24 14.62 1.97 2.01
C GLY A 24 13.79 0.70 1.80
N VAL A 25 12.69 0.61 2.53
CA VAL A 25 11.69 -0.46 2.33
C VAL A 25 10.46 0.18 1.68
N THR A 26 10.14 -0.22 0.45
CA THR A 26 8.95 0.24 -0.25
C THR A 26 7.88 -0.83 -0.19
N ALA A 27 6.69 -0.48 0.27
CA ALA A 27 5.54 -1.38 0.35
C ALA A 27 4.42 -0.86 -0.55
N ALA A 28 4.02 -1.64 -1.55
CA ALA A 28 2.87 -1.40 -2.39
C ALA A 28 1.62 -2.05 -1.76
N PHE A 29 0.54 -1.30 -1.80
CA PHE A 29 -0.76 -1.68 -1.28
C PHE A 29 -1.81 -1.51 -2.36
N GLU A 30 -2.76 -2.43 -2.43
CA GLU A 30 -3.92 -2.38 -3.33
C GLU A 30 -5.20 -2.41 -2.50
N CYS A 31 -6.16 -1.55 -2.83
CA CYS A 31 -7.49 -1.63 -2.25
C CYS A 31 -8.33 -2.66 -3.02
N PRO A 32 -8.85 -3.72 -2.37
CA PRO A 32 -9.71 -4.69 -3.04
C PRO A 32 -11.08 -4.12 -3.46
N ASP A 33 -11.53 -3.02 -2.84
CA ASP A 33 -12.85 -2.43 -3.10
C ASP A 33 -12.84 -1.44 -4.27
N CYS A 34 -11.78 -0.62 -4.35
CA CYS A 34 -11.64 0.44 -5.34
C CYS A 34 -10.58 0.17 -6.41
N SER A 35 -9.87 -0.97 -6.32
CA SER A 35 -8.68 -1.30 -7.12
C SER A 35 -7.70 -0.14 -7.23
N HIS A 36 -7.49 0.55 -6.10
CA HIS A 36 -6.56 1.66 -6.03
C HIS A 36 -5.22 1.16 -5.51
N GLU A 37 -4.15 1.34 -6.27
CA GLU A 37 -2.80 0.95 -5.90
C GLU A 37 -2.00 2.17 -5.41
N TRP A 38 -1.34 2.06 -4.26
CA TRP A 38 -0.43 3.08 -3.76
C TRP A 38 0.80 2.47 -3.11
N LYS A 39 1.88 3.24 -3.05
CA LYS A 39 3.17 2.79 -2.49
C LYS A 39 3.54 3.69 -1.32
N VAL A 40 4.01 3.09 -0.24
CA VAL A 40 4.57 3.79 0.91
C VAL A 40 6.01 3.36 1.11
N SER A 41 6.89 4.33 1.31
CA SER A 41 8.26 4.12 1.78
C SER A 41 8.26 4.12 3.30
N LEU A 42 8.89 3.10 3.89
CA LEU A 42 9.04 2.88 5.33
C LEU A 42 10.43 3.30 5.82
#